data_AF-A0A936NBC2-F1
#
_entry.id   AF-A0A936NBC2-F1
#
_cell.length_a   1.000
_cell.length_b   1.000
_cell.length_c   1.000
_cell.angle_alpha   90.00
_cell.angle_beta   90.00
_cell.angle_gamma   90.00
#
_symmetry.space_group_name_H-M   'P 1'
#
loop_
_entity.id
_entity.type
_entity.pdbx_description
1 polymer ?
#
loop_
_entity_poly.entity_id
_entity_poly.type
_entity_poly.pdbx_seq_one_letter_code
_entity_poly.pdbx_strand_id
1 'polypeptide(L)'
;MQEHLRHGQPGRALHHCPRPGRLRRGPPLDLGDVRHHGRGDGLPKPRRRRGVQCRCRSPHGRAGGPGVSADDQRQAVQLRSAPGDAGPLQQAHRCQPGGLRPHGLRAAHRHRTHRSRRVRRSPANAAAVASDQGTPRVARRWLGVAGAAVLLATSGCSDGGSGDGTSKSNSDETSAAPASSGPAVTATALDVELDAPTVVLGAADGTLLIAERAGTVRRVDPEAPSGSKLVLDVTADVGDTSGEKGLLGLAISPDEDELYASYTRAEDGASVIKIFPMGADGVAGASGREMLVVPQPFSNHNGGNLVVDDEGLLWFGLGDGGDAGDPDDNGQNPATLLGSMLRVRPTPDGDEPYEIPADNPFADGTTPDGAPSNNAEAAPEAWAYGLRNPWRFSFDSATGDLWIADVGQGEWEEINHLPANDGLGKGANFGWNRREGAHPYSDGPDPAAEPGDMIDPVFDYAHSDGRCSVTGGVVVRDSPGLADLDGVYLWADLCEGVLHGLQPADSGVTDLDLGAEVPGITSFGTAADGEVYAVSVDQNQLWRLTQSD
;
A
#
# COMPACT_ATOMS: atom_id res chain seq x y z
N MET A 1 3.53 -61.21 -31.04
CA MET A 1 4.18 -62.03 -29.98
C MET A 1 3.67 -61.45 -28.66
N GLN A 2 2.56 -61.96 -28.09
CA GLN A 2 2.51 -63.07 -27.09
C GLN A 2 3.49 -62.80 -25.93
N GLU A 3 3.13 -62.74 -24.63
CA GLU A 3 2.09 -63.44 -23.87
C GLU A 3 1.89 -62.85 -22.44
N HIS A 4 0.67 -63.03 -21.91
CA HIS A 4 0.16 -63.33 -20.55
C HIS A 4 0.59 -62.67 -19.19
N LEU A 5 -0.37 -61.92 -18.60
CA LEU A 5 -1.15 -62.13 -17.34
C LEU A 5 -0.63 -63.08 -16.21
N ARG A 6 -0.62 -62.62 -14.93
CA ARG A 6 -1.63 -62.90 -13.85
C ARG A 6 -1.17 -62.57 -12.40
N HIS A 7 -2.07 -61.86 -11.69
CA HIS A 7 -2.49 -61.89 -10.27
C HIS A 7 -1.59 -62.35 -9.09
N GLY A 8 -1.62 -61.55 -8.01
CA GLY A 8 -1.45 -62.03 -6.62
C GLY A 8 -1.33 -60.93 -5.54
N GLN A 9 -2.45 -60.55 -4.92
CA GLN A 9 -2.55 -59.94 -3.57
C GLN A 9 -3.61 -60.77 -2.80
N PRO A 10 -3.71 -60.83 -1.45
CA PRO A 10 -3.37 -59.75 -0.51
C PRO A 10 -2.69 -60.18 0.83
N GLY A 11 -2.11 -59.20 1.53
CA GLY A 11 -1.69 -59.33 2.93
C GLY A 11 -2.07 -58.08 3.72
N ARG A 12 -3.06 -58.20 4.60
CA ARG A 12 -3.45 -57.20 5.61
C ARG A 12 -2.41 -57.15 6.74
N ALA A 13 -1.98 -55.97 7.14
CA ALA A 13 -1.62 -55.67 8.53
C ALA A 13 -1.97 -54.21 8.86
N LEU A 14 -2.50 -54.02 10.07
CA LEU A 14 -3.19 -52.86 10.60
C LEU A 14 -2.24 -51.75 11.08
N HIS A 15 -2.72 -50.51 10.93
CA HIS A 15 -2.55 -49.30 11.76
C HIS A 15 -1.35 -49.21 12.72
N HIS A 16 -0.64 -48.07 12.66
CA HIS A 16 -0.51 -47.12 13.79
C HIS A 16 0.00 -45.74 13.31
N CYS A 17 -0.78 -44.70 13.57
CA CYS A 17 -0.37 -43.29 13.47
C CYS A 17 0.59 -42.94 14.63
N PRO A 18 1.60 -42.07 14.43
CA PRO A 18 2.24 -41.38 15.54
C PRO A 18 1.47 -40.10 15.90
N ARG A 19 1.09 -39.98 17.17
CA ARG A 19 0.66 -38.71 17.80
C ARG A 19 1.89 -37.90 18.24
N PRO A 20 1.76 -36.56 18.33
CA PRO A 20 2.87 -35.64 18.58
C PRO A 20 3.41 -35.74 20.02
N GLY A 21 4.74 -35.79 20.12
CA GLY A 21 5.48 -35.84 21.38
C GLY A 21 5.54 -34.47 22.06
N ARG A 22 5.21 -34.46 23.36
CA ARG A 22 5.25 -33.32 24.26
C ARG A 22 6.66 -32.73 24.43
N LEU A 23 6.70 -31.40 24.45
CA LEU A 23 7.73 -30.52 25.01
C LEU A 23 8.42 -31.11 26.25
N ARG A 24 9.75 -31.27 26.18
CA ARG A 24 10.61 -31.42 27.36
C ARG A 24 11.23 -30.06 27.69
N ARG A 25 10.87 -29.54 28.85
CA ARG A 25 11.52 -28.40 29.51
C ARG A 25 12.98 -28.76 29.84
N GLY A 26 13.92 -27.90 29.44
CA GLY A 26 15.31 -27.95 29.88
C GLY A 26 15.44 -27.53 31.36
N PRO A 27 16.53 -27.93 32.05
CA PRO A 27 16.78 -27.59 33.46
C PRO A 27 17.26 -26.14 33.61
N PRO A 28 17.08 -25.52 34.79
CA PRO A 28 17.38 -24.10 35.01
C PRO A 28 18.90 -23.87 35.15
N LEU A 29 19.36 -22.73 34.62
CA LEU A 29 20.70 -22.21 34.87
C LEU A 29 20.81 -21.65 36.30
N ASP A 30 21.98 -21.92 36.87
CA ASP A 30 22.38 -21.75 38.25
C ASP A 30 22.53 -20.28 38.65
N LEU A 31 21.99 -19.94 39.82
CA LEU A 31 22.08 -18.62 40.46
C LEU A 31 23.32 -18.60 41.35
N GLY A 32 24.32 -17.80 40.96
CA GLY A 32 25.45 -17.45 41.81
C GLY A 32 25.04 -16.47 42.91
N ASP A 33 25.02 -16.99 44.13
CA ASP A 33 24.72 -16.32 45.40
C ASP A 33 25.93 -15.48 45.88
N VAL A 34 25.76 -14.17 46.12
CA VAL A 34 26.64 -13.37 47.01
C VAL A 34 25.79 -12.57 47.99
N ARG A 35 26.06 -12.82 49.28
CA ARG A 35 25.28 -12.41 50.44
C ARG A 35 25.46 -10.95 50.88
N HIS A 36 24.32 -10.35 51.22
CA HIS A 36 23.96 -9.43 52.31
C HIS A 36 25.00 -8.67 53.16
N HIS A 37 24.76 -7.35 53.29
CA HIS A 37 24.42 -6.57 54.51
C HIS A 37 23.93 -5.17 54.05
N GLY A 38 22.93 -4.45 54.58
CA GLY A 38 21.97 -4.63 55.66
C GLY A 38 21.09 -3.34 55.76
N ARG A 39 19.79 -3.53 56.04
CA ARG A 39 18.76 -2.68 56.68
C ARG A 39 18.79 -1.14 56.62
N GLY A 40 17.62 -0.55 56.35
CA GLY A 40 17.22 0.78 56.81
C GLY A 40 15.83 1.22 56.33
N ASP A 41 14.83 1.10 57.21
CA ASP A 41 13.43 1.52 57.04
C ASP A 41 13.26 3.05 56.84
N GLY A 42 12.17 3.47 56.18
CA GLY A 42 11.57 4.79 56.41
C GLY A 42 10.81 5.45 55.26
N LEU A 43 9.51 5.15 55.12
CA LEU A 43 8.54 6.03 54.46
C LEU A 43 8.21 7.24 55.37
N PRO A 44 7.91 8.42 54.79
CA PRO A 44 6.53 8.90 54.90
C PRO A 44 5.94 9.61 53.66
N LYS A 45 4.60 9.66 53.68
CA LYS A 45 3.60 10.19 52.73
C LYS A 45 3.63 11.73 52.46
N PRO A 46 2.83 12.25 51.49
CA PRO A 46 3.23 13.33 50.58
C PRO A 46 2.75 14.73 50.96
N ARG A 47 3.37 15.78 50.38
CA ARG A 47 2.88 17.17 50.41
C ARG A 47 2.86 17.84 49.04
N ARG A 48 1.62 18.18 48.65
CA ARG A 48 1.09 19.29 47.83
C ARG A 48 2.03 20.15 46.95
N ARG A 49 1.63 20.20 45.68
CA ARG A 49 1.68 21.26 44.65
C ARG A 49 2.10 22.67 45.10
N ARG A 50 2.98 23.30 44.31
CA ARG A 50 2.89 24.70 43.83
C ARG A 50 3.73 24.88 42.56
N GLY A 51 3.18 25.61 41.60
CA GLY A 51 3.69 25.78 40.24
C GLY A 51 4.91 26.68 40.13
N VAL A 52 5.59 26.54 39.00
CA VAL A 52 6.75 27.33 38.58
C VAL A 52 6.32 28.19 37.39
N GLN A 53 6.39 29.51 37.57
CA GLN A 53 6.37 30.50 36.49
C GLN A 53 7.83 30.80 36.11
N CYS A 54 8.20 30.58 34.85
CA CYS A 54 9.44 31.08 34.28
C CYS A 54 9.29 32.56 33.91
N ARG A 55 10.23 33.39 34.37
CA ARG A 55 10.39 34.80 33.96
C ARG A 55 11.54 34.91 32.98
N CYS A 56 11.29 35.53 31.84
CA CYS A 56 12.31 36.01 30.90
C CYS A 56 13.10 37.19 31.50
N ARG A 57 14.41 37.23 31.24
CA ARG A 57 15.28 38.39 31.48
C ARG A 57 16.07 38.69 30.20
N SER A 58 15.89 39.89 29.67
CA SER A 58 16.84 40.54 28.76
C SER A 58 18.06 41.07 29.52
N PRO A 59 19.16 41.36 28.83
CA PRO A 59 19.90 42.59 29.12
C PRO A 59 20.25 43.40 27.86
N HIS A 60 20.08 44.72 27.96
CA HIS A 60 20.71 45.71 27.11
C HIS A 60 22.01 46.20 27.76
N GLY A 61 23.06 46.41 26.94
CA GLY A 61 23.74 47.72 26.93
C GLY A 61 25.28 47.76 27.00
N ARG A 62 25.90 48.00 25.81
CA ARG A 62 26.98 48.99 25.48
C ARG A 62 28.40 48.78 26.07
N ALA A 63 29.53 49.11 25.42
CA ALA A 63 29.88 49.85 24.20
C ALA A 63 31.36 49.60 23.78
N GLY A 64 31.71 49.91 22.52
CA GLY A 64 33.06 50.39 22.13
C GLY A 64 33.69 49.78 20.86
N GLY A 65 33.63 50.48 19.71
CA GLY A 65 34.39 50.19 18.46
C GLY A 65 35.84 50.75 18.48
N PRO A 66 36.52 51.08 17.34
CA PRO A 66 36.03 51.16 15.93
C PRO A 66 37.01 50.64 14.81
N GLY A 67 36.53 50.69 13.55
CA GLY A 67 37.31 50.63 12.27
C GLY A 67 36.47 50.07 11.10
N VAL A 68 35.67 50.84 10.33
CA VAL A 68 35.94 51.61 9.07
C VAL A 68 36.61 50.74 7.97
N SER A 69 36.00 50.40 6.82
CA SER A 69 35.59 51.18 5.60
C SER A 69 34.66 50.27 4.74
N ALA A 70 33.46 50.62 4.25
CA ALA A 70 32.98 51.62 3.26
C ALA A 70 33.29 51.32 1.77
N ASP A 71 32.22 51.00 1.01
CA ASP A 71 31.79 51.53 -0.33
C ASP A 71 30.90 50.47 -1.02
N ASP A 72 29.56 50.58 -1.13
CA ASP A 72 28.65 51.53 -1.82
C ASP A 72 28.50 51.27 -3.33
N GLN A 73 27.27 50.98 -3.78
CA GLN A 73 26.56 51.66 -4.87
C GLN A 73 25.17 51.06 -5.11
N ARG A 74 24.20 51.98 -5.09
CA ARG A 74 22.76 51.82 -5.31
C ARG A 74 22.41 51.79 -6.80
N GLN A 75 21.25 51.23 -7.15
CA GLN A 75 20.28 51.95 -7.99
C GLN A 75 18.86 51.44 -7.75
N ALA A 76 17.97 52.38 -7.46
CA ALA A 76 16.52 52.20 -7.40
C ALA A 76 15.88 53.19 -8.38
N VAL A 77 14.85 52.75 -9.10
CA VAL A 77 13.93 53.62 -9.85
C VAL A 77 12.53 53.46 -9.25
N GLN A 78 11.96 54.59 -8.83
CA GLN A 78 10.58 54.77 -8.39
C GLN A 78 9.65 55.01 -9.59
N LEU A 79 8.35 54.73 -9.40
CA LEU A 79 7.16 55.61 -9.63
C LEU A 79 5.93 54.87 -9.04
N ARG A 80 5.39 55.24 -7.85
CA ARG A 80 4.28 56.20 -7.56
C ARG A 80 2.95 55.85 -8.28
N SER A 81 1.75 55.74 -7.69
CA SER A 81 1.11 56.22 -6.44
C SER A 81 -0.20 55.39 -6.21
N ALA A 82 -0.53 54.83 -5.02
CA ALA A 82 -1.32 55.37 -3.89
C ALA A 82 -2.84 55.63 -4.15
N PRO A 83 -3.75 55.64 -3.14
CA PRO A 83 -3.73 55.07 -1.77
C PRO A 83 -5.06 54.42 -1.31
N GLY A 84 -5.03 53.73 -0.17
CA GLY A 84 -6.20 53.34 0.62
C GLY A 84 -5.81 53.10 2.09
N ASP A 85 -6.01 54.15 2.89
CA ASP A 85 -5.93 54.24 4.37
C ASP A 85 -6.71 53.12 5.08
N ALA A 86 -6.58 52.83 6.39
CA ALA A 86 -5.57 53.03 7.42
C ALA A 86 -6.17 52.39 8.69
N GLY A 87 -5.45 51.44 9.28
CA GLY A 87 -5.24 51.38 10.73
C GLY A 87 -6.37 50.96 11.70
N PRO A 88 -5.99 50.67 12.96
CA PRO A 88 -6.37 49.42 13.62
C PRO A 88 -7.07 49.63 14.97
N LEU A 89 -7.69 48.59 15.56
CA LEU A 89 -7.96 48.58 17.00
C LEU A 89 -7.78 47.20 17.65
N GLN A 90 -7.20 47.29 18.83
CA GLN A 90 -6.69 46.26 19.71
C GLN A 90 -7.64 46.15 20.93
N GLN A 91 -7.57 45.00 21.61
CA GLN A 91 -7.88 44.74 23.03
C GLN A 91 -9.22 44.11 23.44
N ALA A 92 -9.03 43.18 24.39
CA ALA A 92 -9.92 42.20 25.00
C ALA A 92 -10.84 42.78 26.10
N HIS A 93 -11.86 42.01 26.53
CA HIS A 93 -12.06 41.59 27.92
C HIS A 93 -13.37 40.81 28.18
N ARG A 94 -13.24 39.74 29.00
CA ARG A 94 -14.12 39.24 30.10
C ARG A 94 -15.24 38.21 29.87
N CYS A 95 -15.24 37.23 30.79
CA CYS A 95 -16.23 36.18 31.05
C CYS A 95 -17.34 36.59 32.06
N GLN A 96 -18.58 36.13 31.78
CA GLN A 96 -19.68 35.54 32.63
C GLN A 96 -20.28 36.29 33.86
N PRO A 97 -21.44 35.90 34.48
CA PRO A 97 -22.38 34.75 34.27
C PRO A 97 -23.93 35.02 34.35
N GLY A 98 -24.77 34.00 34.04
CA GLY A 98 -25.97 33.62 34.84
C GLY A 98 -27.40 33.76 34.26
N GLY A 99 -28.24 32.71 34.37
CA GLY A 99 -29.70 32.86 34.62
C GLY A 99 -30.75 32.00 33.85
N LEU A 100 -30.99 30.76 34.31
CA LEU A 100 -32.26 30.00 34.48
C LEU A 100 -33.58 30.31 33.68
N ARG A 101 -34.03 29.30 32.88
CA ARG A 101 -35.35 28.55 32.74
C ARG A 101 -36.65 29.03 33.48
N PRO A 102 -37.89 28.45 33.27
CA PRO A 102 -38.54 27.73 32.12
C PRO A 102 -40.10 27.97 31.96
N HIS A 103 -40.78 27.11 31.15
CA HIS A 103 -42.23 26.75 31.03
C HIS A 103 -43.11 27.53 30.01
N GLY A 104 -44.05 26.94 29.27
CA GLY A 104 -44.63 25.59 29.36
C GLY A 104 -45.68 25.23 28.28
N LEU A 105 -46.20 24.02 28.47
CA LEU A 105 -47.17 23.20 27.72
C LEU A 105 -48.50 23.86 27.33
N ARG A 106 -49.14 23.30 26.27
CA ARG A 106 -50.54 22.78 26.35
C ARG A 106 -50.89 21.85 25.17
N ALA A 107 -51.79 20.92 25.48
CA ALA A 107 -52.15 19.71 24.75
C ALA A 107 -53.62 19.71 24.29
N ALA A 108 -54.02 18.56 23.69
CA ALA A 108 -55.38 18.01 23.47
C ALA A 108 -55.99 18.26 22.07
N HIS A 109 -56.70 17.35 21.37
CA HIS A 109 -57.47 16.16 21.73
C HIS A 109 -57.68 15.20 20.52
N ARG A 110 -57.60 13.88 20.76
CA ARG A 110 -58.57 12.76 20.47
C ARG A 110 -59.66 12.99 19.38
N HIS A 111 -60.04 12.03 18.52
CA HIS A 111 -60.66 10.72 18.83
C HIS A 111 -60.97 9.88 17.56
N ARG A 112 -60.93 8.53 17.71
CA ARG A 112 -61.85 7.47 17.16
C ARG A 112 -61.90 7.19 15.63
N THR A 113 -62.16 6.00 15.09
CA THR A 113 -62.11 4.55 15.44
C THR A 113 -62.60 3.77 14.20
N HIS A 114 -62.09 2.53 14.03
CA HIS A 114 -62.78 1.31 13.54
C HIS A 114 -62.89 0.91 12.05
N ARG A 115 -62.27 -0.26 11.77
CA ARG A 115 -62.81 -1.53 11.16
C ARG A 115 -63.30 -1.48 9.69
N SER A 116 -63.16 -2.50 8.83
CA SER A 116 -62.61 -3.87 8.89
C SER A 116 -62.88 -4.60 7.55
N ARG A 117 -62.07 -5.64 7.24
CA ARG A 117 -62.40 -6.89 6.48
C ARG A 117 -62.71 -6.72 4.97
N ARG A 118 -62.51 -7.66 4.04
CA ARG A 118 -62.11 -9.10 3.96
C ARG A 118 -61.79 -9.35 2.46
N VAL A 119 -60.69 -10.02 2.07
CA VAL A 119 -60.55 -11.48 1.81
C VAL A 119 -61.19 -12.01 0.50
N ARG A 120 -60.32 -12.63 -0.33
CA ARG A 120 -60.42 -13.88 -1.16
C ARG A 120 -60.53 -13.82 -2.69
N ARG A 121 -59.50 -14.46 -3.29
CA ARG A 121 -59.49 -15.61 -4.25
C ARG A 121 -59.64 -15.38 -5.77
N SER A 122 -58.55 -15.71 -6.46
CA SER A 122 -58.38 -16.34 -7.80
C SER A 122 -59.16 -17.68 -7.92
N PRO A 123 -59.14 -18.49 -9.04
CA PRO A 123 -58.19 -18.53 -10.17
C PRO A 123 -58.75 -19.00 -11.57
N ALA A 124 -57.82 -19.30 -12.49
CA ALA A 124 -57.87 -20.27 -13.62
C ALA A 124 -58.58 -19.79 -14.91
N ASN A 125 -58.24 -20.16 -16.16
CA ASN A 125 -57.54 -21.28 -16.78
C ASN A 125 -57.26 -20.93 -18.27
N ALA A 126 -56.27 -21.57 -18.93
CA ALA A 126 -56.45 -22.38 -20.16
C ALA A 126 -55.14 -22.62 -20.91
N ALA A 127 -55.00 -23.84 -21.45
CA ALA A 127 -53.82 -24.46 -22.01
C ALA A 127 -53.87 -24.58 -23.55
N ALA A 128 -52.68 -24.68 -24.15
CA ALA A 128 -52.21 -25.51 -25.28
C ALA A 128 -53.00 -25.59 -26.61
N VAL A 129 -52.27 -25.50 -27.75
CA VAL A 129 -51.92 -26.62 -28.68
C VAL A 129 -51.07 -26.10 -29.86
N ALA A 130 -50.19 -26.97 -30.37
CA ALA A 130 -49.22 -26.92 -31.48
C ALA A 130 -49.76 -26.34 -32.82
N SER A 131 -49.00 -26.00 -33.87
CA SER A 131 -47.75 -26.48 -34.49
C SER A 131 -47.41 -25.51 -35.63
N ASP A 132 -46.15 -25.33 -36.05
CA ASP A 132 -45.70 -25.51 -37.46
C ASP A 132 -44.21 -25.16 -37.64
N GLN A 133 -43.58 -25.86 -38.58
CA GLN A 133 -42.21 -25.76 -39.06
C GLN A 133 -41.94 -24.46 -39.82
N GLY A 134 -40.73 -23.90 -39.67
CA GLY A 134 -40.27 -22.82 -40.53
C GLY A 134 -38.91 -22.27 -40.09
N THR A 135 -37.83 -22.77 -40.68
CA THR A 135 -36.52 -22.12 -40.64
C THR A 135 -36.59 -20.73 -41.27
N PRO A 136 -35.89 -19.73 -40.71
CA PRO A 136 -34.94 -19.02 -41.57
C PRO A 136 -33.60 -18.72 -40.89
N ARG A 137 -32.59 -18.65 -41.76
CA ARG A 137 -31.24 -18.13 -41.55
C ARG A 137 -31.28 -16.78 -40.79
N VAL A 138 -30.51 -16.67 -39.71
CA VAL A 138 -30.20 -15.38 -39.09
C VAL A 138 -28.70 -15.12 -39.22
N ALA A 139 -28.40 -14.01 -39.87
CA ALA A 139 -27.06 -13.46 -40.03
C ALA A 139 -26.42 -13.17 -38.65
N ARG A 140 -25.16 -13.57 -38.49
CA ARG A 140 -24.30 -13.11 -37.40
C ARG A 140 -24.12 -11.60 -37.54
N ARG A 141 -24.80 -10.84 -36.69
CA ARG A 141 -24.42 -9.46 -36.38
C ARG A 141 -23.34 -9.53 -35.31
N TRP A 142 -22.12 -9.21 -35.71
CA TRP A 142 -21.07 -8.78 -34.80
C TRP A 142 -21.51 -7.44 -34.21
N LEU A 143 -21.79 -7.42 -32.91
CA LEU A 143 -21.79 -6.20 -32.12
C LEU A 143 -20.41 -6.16 -31.47
N GLY A 144 -19.54 -5.33 -32.04
CA GLY A 144 -18.28 -4.95 -31.40
C GLY A 144 -18.61 -4.21 -30.11
N VAL A 145 -18.16 -4.74 -28.99
CA VAL A 145 -18.07 -4.01 -27.73
C VAL A 145 -16.86 -3.09 -27.87
N ALA A 146 -17.10 -1.79 -27.73
CA ALA A 146 -16.06 -0.79 -27.70
C ALA A 146 -15.24 -0.98 -26.41
N GLY A 147 -13.96 -1.31 -26.55
CA GLY A 147 -13.00 -1.22 -25.45
C GLY A 147 -12.91 0.22 -24.98
N ALA A 148 -13.02 0.41 -23.67
CA ALA A 148 -12.70 1.67 -23.02
C ALA A 148 -11.17 1.84 -23.09
N ALA A 149 -10.71 2.69 -24.00
CA ALA A 149 -9.33 3.13 -24.04
C ALA A 149 -9.07 4.02 -22.81
N VAL A 150 -8.11 3.61 -21.98
CA VAL A 150 -7.49 4.49 -20.99
C VAL A 150 -6.80 5.62 -21.76
N LEU A 151 -7.38 6.82 -21.67
CA LEU A 151 -6.80 8.03 -22.24
C LEU A 151 -5.71 8.54 -21.31
N LEU A 152 -4.46 8.14 -21.58
CA LEU A 152 -3.27 8.83 -21.08
C LEU A 152 -3.25 10.24 -21.69
N ALA A 153 -3.36 11.26 -20.85
CA ALA A 153 -3.22 12.64 -21.24
C ALA A 153 -1.74 12.95 -21.51
N THR A 154 -1.27 12.69 -22.73
CA THR A 154 0.02 13.18 -23.20
C THR A 154 -0.05 14.70 -23.37
N SER A 155 0.47 15.46 -22.41
CA SER A 155 0.72 16.90 -22.59
C SER A 155 2.01 17.10 -23.38
N GLY A 156 1.94 16.89 -24.69
CA GLY A 156 3.01 17.26 -25.61
C GLY A 156 3.03 18.76 -25.85
N CYS A 157 4.02 19.46 -25.31
CA CYS A 157 4.36 20.83 -25.71
C CYS A 157 5.35 20.76 -26.88
N SER A 158 4.95 21.31 -28.03
CA SER A 158 5.81 21.44 -29.21
C SER A 158 6.81 22.56 -29.02
N ASP A 159 8.06 22.25 -29.36
CA ASP A 159 9.24 23.07 -29.22
C ASP A 159 9.39 24.14 -30.32
N GLY A 160 10.17 25.17 -30.03
CA GLY A 160 10.48 26.26 -30.94
C GLY A 160 11.62 27.16 -30.44
N GLY A 161 12.87 26.72 -30.64
CA GLY A 161 14.02 27.60 -30.48
C GLY A 161 15.39 26.94 -30.63
N SER A 162 15.99 27.05 -31.81
CA SER A 162 17.38 26.63 -32.09
C SER A 162 18.41 27.39 -31.24
N GLY A 163 19.38 26.65 -30.69
CA GLY A 163 20.57 27.18 -30.04
C GLY A 163 21.70 26.15 -29.99
N ASP A 164 22.70 26.36 -30.83
CA ASP A 164 23.90 25.54 -31.03
C ASP A 164 24.89 25.72 -29.86
N GLY A 165 25.49 24.64 -29.33
CA GLY A 165 26.45 24.78 -28.23
C GLY A 165 26.98 23.52 -27.53
N THR A 166 27.85 22.78 -28.21
CA THR A 166 28.98 21.98 -27.65
C THR A 166 28.70 20.92 -26.57
N SER A 167 28.76 19.67 -27.04
CA SER A 167 28.93 18.42 -26.32
C SER A 167 30.04 18.43 -25.25
N LYS A 168 29.68 17.96 -24.05
CA LYS A 168 30.55 17.13 -23.21
C LYS A 168 29.76 15.91 -22.77
N SER A 169 30.01 14.78 -23.43
CA SER A 169 29.60 13.45 -22.99
C SER A 169 30.41 13.06 -21.76
N ASN A 170 29.73 12.66 -20.69
CA ASN A 170 30.10 11.52 -19.84
C ASN A 170 29.07 11.36 -18.71
N SER A 171 28.09 10.51 -18.97
CA SER A 171 27.49 9.60 -18.00
C SER A 171 27.06 8.39 -18.82
N ASP A 172 27.76 7.28 -18.66
CA ASP A 172 27.22 5.99 -19.11
C ASP A 172 25.95 5.78 -18.28
N GLU A 173 24.78 6.11 -18.87
CA GLU A 173 23.48 5.63 -18.42
C GLU A 173 23.56 4.11 -18.42
N THR A 174 23.86 3.54 -17.27
CA THR A 174 23.96 2.10 -17.14
C THR A 174 22.55 1.60 -16.91
N SER A 175 21.76 1.51 -17.98
CA SER A 175 20.51 0.74 -17.98
C SER A 175 20.79 -0.67 -17.45
N ALA A 176 19.82 -1.27 -16.74
CA ALA A 176 19.90 -2.65 -16.29
C ALA A 176 20.46 -3.55 -17.40
N ALA A 177 21.32 -4.49 -16.99
CA ALA A 177 21.79 -5.51 -17.90
C ALA A 177 20.58 -6.23 -18.53
N PRO A 178 20.63 -6.56 -19.83
CA PRO A 178 19.52 -7.23 -20.50
C PRO A 178 19.19 -8.53 -19.76
N ALA A 179 17.90 -8.80 -19.62
CA ALA A 179 17.40 -10.01 -18.98
C ALA A 179 18.05 -11.26 -19.60
N SER A 180 18.46 -12.17 -18.73
CA SER A 180 18.94 -13.49 -19.13
C SER A 180 17.78 -14.48 -19.22
N SER A 181 17.90 -15.55 -20.00
CA SER A 181 16.82 -16.55 -20.06
C SER A 181 16.70 -17.31 -18.74
N GLY A 182 15.52 -17.28 -18.11
CA GLY A 182 15.20 -18.03 -16.90
C GLY A 182 14.46 -19.35 -17.15
N PRO A 183 14.13 -20.09 -16.08
CA PRO A 183 13.17 -21.19 -16.13
C PRO A 183 11.82 -20.71 -16.69
N ALA A 184 11.34 -21.36 -17.74
CA ALA A 184 10.12 -20.93 -18.43
C ALA A 184 8.86 -21.14 -17.57
N VAL A 185 8.00 -20.12 -17.54
CA VAL A 185 6.72 -20.13 -16.84
C VAL A 185 5.57 -20.19 -17.84
N THR A 186 4.49 -20.86 -17.46
CA THR A 186 3.20 -20.85 -18.14
C THR A 186 2.21 -20.06 -17.31
N ALA A 187 1.58 -19.04 -17.90
CA ALA A 187 0.45 -18.33 -17.30
C ALA A 187 -0.87 -18.89 -17.85
N THR A 188 -1.72 -19.42 -16.98
CA THR A 188 -3.03 -19.99 -17.35
C THR A 188 -4.16 -19.13 -16.80
N ALA A 189 -4.97 -18.54 -17.69
CA ALA A 189 -6.16 -17.79 -17.30
C ALA A 189 -7.22 -18.72 -16.67
N LEU A 190 -7.80 -18.29 -15.55
CA LEU A 190 -8.87 -19.01 -14.85
C LEU A 190 -10.24 -18.45 -15.22
N ASP A 191 -11.25 -19.29 -15.42
CA ASP A 191 -12.60 -18.84 -15.84
C ASP A 191 -13.36 -18.13 -14.70
N VAL A 192 -13.04 -16.86 -14.45
CA VAL A 192 -13.68 -15.96 -13.48
C VAL A 192 -13.93 -14.59 -14.11
N GLU A 193 -15.13 -14.07 -13.95
CA GLU A 193 -15.45 -12.69 -14.33
C GLU A 193 -14.96 -11.73 -13.25
N LEU A 194 -14.07 -10.81 -13.64
CA LEU A 194 -13.55 -9.73 -12.80
C LEU A 194 -13.78 -8.38 -13.50
N ASP A 195 -13.66 -7.29 -12.75
CA ASP A 195 -13.67 -5.93 -13.27
C ASP A 195 -12.54 -5.10 -12.64
N ALA A 196 -11.55 -4.74 -13.44
CA ALA A 196 -10.35 -4.01 -13.07
C ALA A 196 -9.72 -4.52 -11.75
N PRO A 197 -9.26 -5.78 -11.70
CA PRO A 197 -8.67 -6.33 -10.48
C PRO A 197 -7.38 -5.60 -10.11
N THR A 198 -7.20 -5.34 -8.81
CA THR A 198 -6.05 -4.61 -8.26
C THR A 198 -5.21 -5.46 -7.32
N VAL A 199 -5.80 -6.43 -6.62
CA VAL A 199 -5.11 -7.26 -5.62
C VAL A 199 -5.55 -8.71 -5.77
N VAL A 200 -4.62 -9.64 -5.58
CA VAL A 200 -4.90 -11.05 -5.28
C VAL A 200 -4.24 -11.43 -3.96
N LEU A 201 -5.02 -11.98 -3.02
CA LEU A 201 -4.58 -12.36 -1.69
C LEU A 201 -5.02 -13.80 -1.39
N GLY A 202 -4.10 -14.66 -0.95
CA GLY A 202 -4.45 -16.02 -0.51
C GLY A 202 -5.15 -16.04 0.86
N ALA A 203 -6.11 -16.95 1.02
CA ALA A 203 -6.74 -17.28 2.30
C ALA A 203 -6.34 -18.70 2.76
N ALA A 204 -6.40 -18.94 4.06
CA ALA A 204 -6.01 -20.19 4.72
C ALA A 204 -6.87 -21.40 4.31
N ASP A 205 -8.07 -21.16 3.77
CA ASP A 205 -8.93 -22.20 3.22
C ASP A 205 -8.57 -22.62 1.78
N GLY A 206 -7.51 -22.04 1.21
CA GLY A 206 -7.04 -22.29 -0.16
C GLY A 206 -7.78 -21.47 -1.22
N THR A 207 -8.71 -20.60 -0.83
CA THR A 207 -9.33 -19.65 -1.76
C THR A 207 -8.49 -18.37 -1.89
N LEU A 208 -8.84 -17.55 -2.88
CA LEU A 208 -8.23 -16.25 -3.13
C LEU A 208 -9.26 -15.15 -2.89
N LEU A 209 -8.84 -14.04 -2.31
CA LEU A 209 -9.57 -12.78 -2.27
C LEU A 209 -9.03 -11.86 -3.36
N ILE A 210 -9.90 -11.46 -4.29
CA ILE A 210 -9.57 -10.57 -5.40
C ILE A 210 -10.24 -9.22 -5.17
N ALA A 211 -9.46 -8.16 -5.06
CA ALA A 211 -10.00 -6.80 -4.99
C ALA A 211 -10.20 -6.24 -6.40
N GLU A 212 -11.33 -5.58 -6.62
CA GLU A 212 -11.70 -4.89 -7.84
C GLU A 212 -11.67 -3.39 -7.57
N ARG A 213 -11.08 -2.63 -8.50
CA ARG A 213 -10.76 -1.20 -8.33
C ARG A 213 -11.95 -0.35 -7.86
N ALA A 214 -13.17 -0.70 -8.30
CA ALA A 214 -14.39 0.01 -7.96
C ALA A 214 -14.83 -0.15 -6.49
N GLY A 215 -14.24 -1.07 -5.72
CA GLY A 215 -14.54 -1.26 -4.29
C GLY A 215 -15.21 -2.58 -3.93
N THR A 216 -15.18 -3.59 -4.81
CA THR A 216 -15.66 -4.93 -4.49
C THR A 216 -14.51 -5.89 -4.20
N VAL A 217 -14.74 -6.86 -3.32
CA VAL A 217 -13.81 -7.97 -3.07
C VAL A 217 -14.54 -9.28 -3.34
N ARG A 218 -13.94 -10.15 -4.14
CA ARG A 218 -14.48 -11.46 -4.51
C ARG A 218 -13.64 -12.59 -3.91
N ARG A 219 -14.28 -13.59 -3.32
CA ARG A 219 -13.65 -14.87 -2.99
C ARG A 219 -13.74 -15.81 -4.18
N VAL A 220 -12.61 -16.36 -4.61
CA VAL A 220 -12.47 -17.25 -5.76
C VAL A 220 -11.84 -18.54 -5.29
N ASP A 221 -12.50 -19.67 -5.54
CA ASP A 221 -11.87 -20.99 -5.45
C ASP A 221 -11.12 -21.22 -6.76
N PRO A 222 -9.79 -21.34 -6.76
CA PRO A 222 -9.02 -21.49 -8.00
C PRO A 222 -9.34 -22.79 -8.76
N GLU A 223 -9.94 -23.80 -8.10
CA GLU A 223 -10.40 -25.04 -8.71
C GLU A 223 -11.86 -24.96 -9.20
N ALA A 224 -12.61 -23.93 -8.79
CA ALA A 224 -13.96 -23.64 -9.24
C ALA A 224 -14.20 -22.13 -9.47
N PRO A 225 -13.39 -21.48 -10.34
CA PRO A 225 -13.26 -20.02 -10.40
C PRO A 225 -14.55 -19.29 -10.79
N SER A 226 -15.40 -19.91 -11.62
CA SER A 226 -16.69 -19.36 -12.04
C SER A 226 -17.73 -19.25 -10.92
N GLY A 227 -17.46 -19.87 -9.76
CA GLY A 227 -18.29 -19.83 -8.56
C GLY A 227 -17.99 -18.68 -7.60
N SER A 228 -17.32 -17.61 -8.05
CA SER A 228 -16.85 -16.53 -7.18
C SER A 228 -17.97 -15.85 -6.38
N LYS A 229 -17.66 -15.43 -5.14
CA LYS A 229 -18.62 -14.85 -4.19
C LYS A 229 -18.19 -13.47 -3.75
N LEU A 230 -19.14 -12.55 -3.60
CA LEU A 230 -18.89 -11.23 -3.02
C LEU A 230 -18.57 -11.37 -1.53
N VAL A 231 -17.47 -10.76 -1.09
CA VAL A 231 -16.99 -10.71 0.30
C VAL A 231 -17.20 -9.33 0.91
N LEU A 232 -16.87 -8.28 0.16
CA LEU A 232 -16.97 -6.89 0.60
C LEU A 232 -17.45 -6.03 -0.56
N ASP A 233 -18.27 -5.03 -0.26
CA ASP A 233 -18.68 -3.97 -1.18
C ASP A 233 -18.58 -2.62 -0.47
N VAL A 234 -17.57 -1.85 -0.84
CA VAL A 234 -17.29 -0.48 -0.39
C VAL A 234 -17.38 0.50 -1.57
N THR A 235 -18.09 0.14 -2.64
CA THR A 235 -18.20 0.97 -3.85
C THR A 235 -18.68 2.39 -3.58
N ALA A 236 -19.57 2.56 -2.60
CA ALA A 236 -20.05 3.86 -2.16
C ALA A 236 -18.99 4.69 -1.40
N ASP A 237 -18.09 4.03 -0.65
CA ASP A 237 -17.01 4.68 0.09
C ASP A 237 -15.84 5.05 -0.86
N VAL A 238 -15.66 4.31 -1.97
CA VAL A 238 -14.63 4.57 -2.99
C VAL A 238 -15.07 5.65 -3.98
N GLY A 239 -16.25 5.49 -4.59
CA GLY A 239 -16.82 6.47 -5.51
C GLY A 239 -16.05 6.62 -6.83
N ASP A 240 -15.09 7.54 -6.87
CA ASP A 240 -14.33 7.91 -8.09
C ASP A 240 -13.10 7.02 -8.28
N THR A 241 -12.95 6.44 -9.47
CA THR A 241 -11.81 5.61 -9.87
C THR A 241 -10.97 6.25 -10.97
N SER A 242 -11.04 7.58 -11.16
CA SER A 242 -10.15 8.30 -12.08
C SER A 242 -8.69 8.30 -11.59
N GLY A 243 -7.73 8.40 -12.52
CA GLY A 243 -6.30 8.43 -12.19
C GLY A 243 -5.81 7.09 -11.64
N GLU A 244 -5.30 7.08 -10.41
CA GLU A 244 -4.88 5.86 -9.68
C GLU A 244 -5.84 5.49 -8.54
N LYS A 245 -6.94 6.24 -8.39
CA LYS A 245 -7.93 6.04 -7.31
C LYS A 245 -8.64 4.69 -7.41
N GLY A 246 -9.07 4.18 -6.27
CA GLY A 246 -9.86 2.95 -6.16
C GLY A 246 -9.65 2.21 -4.84
N LEU A 247 -10.04 0.95 -4.82
CA LEU A 247 -9.60 -0.04 -3.84
C LEU A 247 -8.25 -0.62 -4.27
N LEU A 248 -7.20 -0.32 -3.52
CA LEU A 248 -5.80 -0.47 -3.95
C LEU A 248 -5.01 -1.50 -3.14
N GLY A 249 -5.46 -1.81 -1.92
CA GLY A 249 -4.82 -2.81 -1.07
C GLY A 249 -5.80 -3.62 -0.25
N LEU A 250 -5.40 -4.86 0.04
CA LEU A 250 -6.15 -5.81 0.84
C LEU A 250 -5.17 -6.60 1.70
N ALA A 251 -5.48 -6.79 2.98
CA ALA A 251 -4.79 -7.75 3.84
C ALA A 251 -5.82 -8.44 4.76
N ILE A 252 -5.45 -9.56 5.34
CA ILE A 252 -6.31 -10.32 6.27
C ILE A 252 -5.53 -10.60 7.55
N SER A 253 -6.19 -10.57 8.71
CA SER A 253 -5.54 -10.90 9.98
C SER A 253 -5.06 -12.36 9.99
N PRO A 254 -4.05 -12.72 10.82
CA PRO A 254 -3.53 -14.09 10.88
C PRO A 254 -4.57 -15.15 11.29
N ASP A 255 -5.63 -14.76 12.00
CA ASP A 255 -6.76 -15.60 12.41
C ASP A 255 -7.98 -15.49 11.46
N GLU A 256 -7.86 -14.67 10.41
CA GLU A 256 -8.87 -14.42 9.38
C GLU A 256 -10.21 -13.86 9.89
N ASP A 257 -10.20 -13.22 11.05
CA ASP A 257 -11.39 -12.58 11.65
C ASP A 257 -11.53 -11.09 11.29
N GLU A 258 -10.50 -10.47 10.70
CA GLU A 258 -10.50 -9.10 10.21
C GLU A 258 -9.94 -9.01 8.78
N LEU A 259 -10.65 -8.26 7.93
CA LEU A 259 -10.22 -7.87 6.58
C LEU A 259 -9.84 -6.39 6.58
N TYR A 260 -8.65 -6.08 6.09
CA TYR A 260 -8.11 -4.74 5.96
C TYR A 260 -8.23 -4.29 4.51
N ALA A 261 -8.80 -3.12 4.27
CA ALA A 261 -8.91 -2.54 2.93
C ALA A 261 -8.29 -1.14 2.90
N SER A 262 -7.48 -0.88 1.88
CA SER A 262 -6.90 0.43 1.58
C SER A 262 -7.50 0.99 0.30
N TYR A 263 -8.13 2.16 0.39
CA TYR A 263 -8.81 2.77 -0.75
C TYR A 263 -8.81 4.31 -0.68
N THR A 264 -9.03 4.95 -1.83
CA THR A 264 -9.25 6.40 -1.90
C THR A 264 -10.72 6.73 -1.65
N ARG A 265 -11.01 7.62 -0.71
CA ARG A 265 -12.35 7.95 -0.24
C ARG A 265 -13.12 8.87 -1.21
N ALA A 266 -14.39 8.57 -1.46
CA ALA A 266 -15.24 9.28 -2.41
C ALA A 266 -15.39 10.78 -2.13
N GLU A 267 -15.45 11.16 -0.86
CA GLU A 267 -15.74 12.53 -0.44
C GLU A 267 -14.62 13.53 -0.77
N ASP A 268 -13.36 13.11 -0.61
CA ASP A 268 -12.20 14.00 -0.64
C ASP A 268 -10.94 13.40 -1.27
N GLY A 269 -10.97 12.14 -1.71
CA GLY A 269 -9.82 11.45 -2.31
C GLY A 269 -8.76 10.99 -1.31
N ALA A 270 -8.97 11.15 0.00
CA ALA A 270 -8.00 10.72 1.01
C ALA A 270 -7.77 9.20 0.95
N SER A 271 -6.53 8.75 1.20
CA SER A 271 -6.25 7.33 1.41
C SER A 271 -6.81 6.92 2.77
N VAL A 272 -7.60 5.85 2.78
CA VAL A 272 -8.26 5.31 3.97
C VAL A 272 -7.87 3.85 4.13
N ILE A 273 -7.43 3.49 5.34
CA ILE A 273 -7.34 2.10 5.77
C ILE A 273 -8.50 1.83 6.71
N LYS A 274 -9.33 0.86 6.36
CA LYS A 274 -10.53 0.46 7.10
C LYS A 274 -10.51 -1.05 7.37
N ILE A 275 -10.98 -1.43 8.55
CA ILE A 275 -10.91 -2.81 9.06
C ILE A 275 -12.32 -3.34 9.25
N PHE A 276 -12.60 -4.48 8.63
CA PHE A 276 -13.92 -5.09 8.56
C PHE A 276 -13.90 -6.43 9.30
N PRO A 277 -14.83 -6.67 10.23
CA PRO A 277 -14.94 -7.99 10.85
C PRO A 277 -15.41 -9.01 9.81
N MET A 278 -14.76 -10.15 9.77
CA MET A 278 -15.11 -11.28 8.92
C MET A 278 -16.15 -12.18 9.60
N GLY A 279 -17.27 -12.39 8.92
CA GLY A 279 -18.29 -13.34 9.35
C GLY A 279 -17.83 -14.78 9.17
N ALA A 280 -18.42 -15.70 9.95
CA ALA A 280 -18.17 -17.14 9.79
C ALA A 280 -18.60 -17.71 8.43
N ASP A 281 -19.37 -16.95 7.65
CA ASP A 281 -19.73 -17.24 6.26
C ASP A 281 -18.71 -16.71 5.24
N GLY A 282 -17.62 -16.09 5.70
CA GLY A 282 -16.55 -15.53 4.88
C GLY A 282 -16.91 -14.19 4.24
N VAL A 283 -17.96 -13.51 4.73
CA VAL A 283 -18.40 -12.20 4.26
C VAL A 283 -18.00 -11.12 5.27
N ALA A 284 -17.39 -10.04 4.78
CA ALA A 284 -16.97 -8.91 5.61
C ALA A 284 -18.17 -8.04 6.00
N GLY A 285 -18.27 -7.65 7.28
CA GLY A 285 -19.31 -6.76 7.75
C GLY A 285 -19.08 -5.31 7.29
N ALA A 286 -19.89 -4.81 6.35
CA ALA A 286 -19.71 -3.52 5.68
C ALA A 286 -19.57 -2.26 6.59
N SER A 287 -19.96 -2.34 7.86
CA SER A 287 -19.85 -1.22 8.81
C SER A 287 -18.46 -1.06 9.43
N GLY A 288 -17.39 -1.56 8.80
CA GLY A 288 -16.02 -1.61 9.33
C GLY A 288 -15.52 -0.33 9.99
N ARG A 289 -14.47 -0.44 10.82
CA ARG A 289 -13.88 0.69 11.56
C ARG A 289 -12.77 1.35 10.75
N GLU A 290 -12.81 2.67 10.66
CA GLU A 290 -11.73 3.45 10.07
C GLU A 290 -10.50 3.38 10.99
N MET A 291 -9.34 3.03 10.44
CA MET A 291 -8.08 2.93 11.18
C MET A 291 -7.22 4.16 10.94
N LEU A 292 -7.08 4.57 9.68
CA LEU A 292 -6.20 5.65 9.26
C LEU A 292 -6.82 6.40 8.08
N VAL A 293 -6.67 7.73 8.08
CA VAL A 293 -7.04 8.60 6.95
C VAL A 293 -5.89 9.56 6.68
N VAL A 294 -5.40 9.56 5.44
CA VAL A 294 -4.30 10.43 5.00
C VAL A 294 -4.80 11.26 3.82
N PRO A 295 -4.90 12.60 3.96
CA PRO A 295 -5.24 13.48 2.84
C PRO A 295 -4.24 13.32 1.70
N GLN A 296 -4.75 13.25 0.47
CA GLN A 296 -3.95 13.19 -0.75
C GLN A 296 -3.97 14.55 -1.45
N PRO A 297 -2.81 15.19 -1.69
CA PRO A 297 -2.76 16.50 -2.34
C PRO A 297 -3.18 16.42 -3.82
N PHE A 298 -2.92 15.28 -4.49
CA PHE A 298 -3.27 15.03 -5.89
C PHE A 298 -3.97 13.67 -6.09
N SER A 299 -4.34 13.36 -7.34
CA SER A 299 -5.17 12.18 -7.70
C SER A 299 -4.38 10.92 -8.06
N ASN A 300 -3.07 10.95 -7.89
CA ASN A 300 -2.13 9.90 -8.24
C ASN A 300 -1.11 9.69 -7.11
N HIS A 301 -0.30 8.66 -7.24
CA HIS A 301 0.68 8.18 -6.26
C HIS A 301 0.04 7.83 -4.92
N ASN A 302 -1.13 7.17 -4.98
CA ASN A 302 -1.89 6.83 -3.80
C ASN A 302 -1.33 5.61 -3.05
N GLY A 303 -0.44 4.83 -3.69
CA GLY A 303 0.10 3.58 -3.18
C GLY A 303 -1.02 2.62 -2.72
N GLY A 304 -0.89 2.13 -1.50
CA GLY A 304 -2.01 1.51 -0.79
C GLY A 304 -1.90 0.01 -0.56
N ASN A 305 -0.80 -0.65 -0.97
CA ASN A 305 -0.57 -2.05 -0.63
C ASN A 305 -0.56 -2.26 0.90
N LEU A 306 -1.08 -3.41 1.34
CA LEU A 306 -1.17 -3.79 2.75
C LEU A 306 -0.58 -5.18 2.94
N VAL A 307 0.21 -5.36 4.00
CA VAL A 307 0.65 -6.69 4.45
C VAL A 307 0.55 -6.75 5.97
N VAL A 308 -0.06 -7.83 6.47
CA VAL A 308 -0.03 -8.14 7.90
C VAL A 308 1.06 -9.18 8.14
N ASP A 309 2.00 -8.89 9.04
CA ASP A 309 3.04 -9.85 9.41
C ASP A 309 2.57 -10.87 10.45
N ASP A 310 3.41 -11.86 10.72
CA ASP A 310 3.11 -12.96 11.66
C ASP A 310 2.92 -12.47 13.11
N GLU A 311 3.41 -11.28 13.44
CA GLU A 311 3.22 -10.61 14.72
C GLU A 311 1.94 -9.75 14.80
N GLY A 312 1.19 -9.68 13.71
CA GLY A 312 -0.04 -8.89 13.59
C GLY A 312 0.22 -7.38 13.47
N LEU A 313 1.43 -6.97 13.06
CA LEU A 313 1.67 -5.59 12.63
C LEU A 313 1.17 -5.42 11.19
N LEU A 314 0.61 -4.25 10.92
CA LEU A 314 0.21 -3.86 9.59
C LEU A 314 1.30 -2.98 8.97
N TRP A 315 1.81 -3.44 7.85
CA TRP A 315 2.70 -2.72 6.96
C TRP A 315 1.92 -2.15 5.78
N PHE A 316 2.26 -0.94 5.38
CA PHE A 316 1.63 -0.29 4.24
C PHE A 316 2.53 0.79 3.65
N GLY A 317 2.37 1.05 2.35
CA GLY A 317 3.10 2.08 1.62
C GLY A 317 2.16 3.13 1.06
N LEU A 318 2.55 4.40 1.15
CA LEU A 318 1.87 5.51 0.50
C LEU A 318 2.88 6.27 -0.36
N GLY A 319 2.49 6.63 -1.58
CA GLY A 319 3.30 7.48 -2.44
C GLY A 319 3.39 8.91 -1.92
N ASP A 320 4.18 9.73 -2.58
CA ASP A 320 4.47 11.14 -2.26
C ASP A 320 3.24 12.07 -2.31
N GLY A 321 2.11 11.55 -2.80
CA GLY A 321 0.85 12.26 -2.88
C GLY A 321 0.53 12.85 -4.26
N GLY A 322 1.44 12.70 -5.23
CA GLY A 322 1.18 12.93 -6.64
C GLY A 322 1.80 14.20 -7.23
N ASP A 323 1.37 14.48 -8.47
CA ASP A 323 1.97 15.46 -9.39
C ASP A 323 3.45 15.20 -9.74
N ALA A 324 3.94 15.91 -10.75
CA ALA A 324 5.30 15.70 -11.25
C ALA A 324 6.36 16.30 -10.33
N GLY A 325 7.35 15.47 -9.96
CA GLY A 325 8.52 15.91 -9.21
C GLY A 325 8.22 16.31 -7.77
N ASP A 326 7.22 15.71 -7.13
CA ASP A 326 6.89 15.90 -5.70
C ASP A 326 6.87 17.37 -5.25
N PRO A 327 5.86 18.17 -5.68
CA PRO A 327 5.83 19.60 -5.41
C PRO A 327 5.80 19.98 -3.92
N ASP A 328 5.37 19.05 -3.07
CA ASP A 328 5.28 19.23 -1.62
C ASP A 328 6.50 18.67 -0.86
N ASP A 329 7.50 18.12 -1.59
CA ASP A 329 8.73 17.52 -1.04
C ASP A 329 8.44 16.42 0.00
N ASN A 330 7.33 15.69 -0.19
CA ASN A 330 6.87 14.64 0.73
C ASN A 330 7.84 13.46 0.79
N GLY A 331 8.45 13.09 -0.34
CA GLY A 331 9.45 12.02 -0.40
C GLY A 331 10.62 12.27 0.55
N GLN A 332 11.09 13.51 0.67
CA GLN A 332 12.19 13.83 1.59
C GLN A 332 11.73 14.30 2.98
N ASN A 333 10.42 14.35 3.26
CA ASN A 333 9.89 14.88 4.51
C ASN A 333 9.45 13.75 5.46
N PRO A 334 10.25 13.36 6.46
CA PRO A 334 9.89 12.28 7.38
C PRO A 334 8.77 12.67 8.36
N ALA A 335 8.27 13.90 8.34
CA ALA A 335 7.13 14.34 9.17
C ALA A 335 5.76 14.06 8.54
N THR A 336 5.71 13.53 7.31
CA THR A 336 4.48 13.09 6.64
C THR A 336 4.40 11.57 6.59
N LEU A 337 3.20 11.04 6.29
CA LEU A 337 2.98 9.62 5.98
C LEU A 337 3.13 9.34 4.47
N LEU A 338 3.19 10.37 3.65
CA LEU A 338 3.37 10.25 2.21
C LEU A 338 4.85 9.95 1.88
N GLY A 339 5.10 9.33 0.75
CA GLY A 339 6.44 8.95 0.27
C GLY A 339 7.16 7.98 1.20
N SER A 340 6.42 7.09 1.86
CA SER A 340 6.91 6.33 3.02
C SER A 340 6.43 4.88 3.04
N MET A 341 7.28 4.01 3.61
CA MET A 341 6.85 2.73 4.18
C MET A 341 6.47 2.93 5.64
N LEU A 342 5.34 2.38 6.04
CA LEU A 342 4.69 2.63 7.33
C LEU A 342 4.41 1.32 8.06
N ARG A 343 4.46 1.36 9.39
CA ARG A 343 4.24 0.18 10.25
C ARG A 343 3.54 0.54 11.55
N VAL A 344 2.39 -0.10 11.79
CA VAL A 344 1.56 0.12 12.99
C VAL A 344 1.04 -1.19 13.55
N ARG A 345 0.55 -1.17 14.79
CA ARG A 345 -0.19 -2.28 15.40
C ARG A 345 -1.68 -1.93 15.51
N PRO A 346 -2.57 -2.53 14.71
CA PRO A 346 -4.00 -2.31 14.85
C PRO A 346 -4.51 -2.69 16.26
N THR A 347 -5.42 -1.90 16.83
CA THR A 347 -5.98 -2.13 18.17
C THR A 347 -7.51 -2.10 18.15
N PRO A 348 -8.19 -3.20 17.78
CA PRO A 348 -9.65 -3.24 17.63
C PRO A 348 -10.41 -2.88 18.91
N ASP A 349 -9.88 -3.27 20.07
CA ASP A 349 -10.45 -3.00 21.40
C ASP A 349 -9.76 -1.83 22.13
N GLY A 350 -8.87 -1.10 21.46
CA GLY A 350 -8.10 0.00 22.03
C GLY A 350 -8.87 1.32 22.12
N ASP A 351 -8.36 2.26 22.93
CA ASP A 351 -8.85 3.64 22.94
C ASP A 351 -8.47 4.40 21.64
N GLU A 352 -7.37 4.00 21.01
CA GLU A 352 -6.89 4.46 19.70
C GLU A 352 -7.05 3.34 18.65
N PRO A 353 -7.17 3.67 17.35
CA PRO A 353 -7.34 2.66 16.29
C PRO A 353 -6.12 1.77 16.05
N TYR A 354 -4.94 2.27 16.41
CA TYR A 354 -3.66 1.56 16.36
C TYR A 354 -2.67 2.09 17.40
N GLU A 355 -1.62 1.31 17.66
CA GLU A 355 -0.45 1.67 18.45
C GLU A 355 0.80 1.81 17.55
N ILE A 356 1.72 2.69 17.96
CA ILE A 356 3.06 2.80 17.36
C ILE A 356 3.99 1.75 17.99
N PRO A 357 4.58 0.84 17.19
CA PRO A 357 5.62 -0.06 17.69
C PRO A 357 6.81 0.73 18.24
N ALA A 358 7.24 0.40 19.46
CA ALA A 358 8.32 1.13 20.14
C ALA A 358 9.69 1.01 19.45
N ASP A 359 9.83 0.04 18.55
CA ASP A 359 11.01 -0.18 17.72
C ASP A 359 10.87 0.43 16.32
N ASN A 360 9.83 1.22 16.02
CA ASN A 360 9.85 2.09 14.83
C ASN A 360 11.02 3.09 14.95
N PRO A 361 11.69 3.45 13.84
CA PRO A 361 12.85 4.34 13.85
C PRO A 361 12.52 5.76 14.35
N PHE A 362 11.28 6.20 14.15
CA PHE A 362 10.82 7.54 14.49
C PHE A 362 9.79 7.55 15.62
N ALA A 363 9.70 6.46 16.40
CA ALA A 363 8.68 6.29 17.44
C ALA A 363 8.66 7.41 18.50
N ASP A 364 9.79 8.11 18.70
CA ASP A 364 9.92 9.23 19.64
C ASP A 364 9.85 10.61 18.98
N GLY A 365 9.52 10.67 17.69
CA GLY A 365 9.44 11.90 16.90
C GLY A 365 10.79 12.45 16.44
N THR A 366 11.89 11.71 16.64
CA THR A 366 13.22 12.15 16.21
C THR A 366 13.30 12.25 14.69
N THR A 367 13.59 13.45 14.20
CA THR A 367 13.84 13.72 12.78
C THR A 367 15.26 13.29 12.40
N PRO A 368 15.45 12.50 11.32
CA PRO A 368 16.77 12.19 10.76
C PRO A 368 17.64 13.42 10.52
N ASP A 369 18.94 13.28 10.77
CA ASP A 369 19.92 14.29 10.36
C ASP A 369 19.90 14.45 8.84
N GLY A 370 19.79 15.69 8.35
CA GLY A 370 19.79 16.00 6.93
C GLY A 370 18.41 16.02 6.27
N ALA A 371 17.36 15.50 6.92
CA ALA A 371 16.01 15.74 6.44
C ALA A 371 15.70 17.24 6.40
N PRO A 372 14.87 17.74 5.44
CA PRO A 372 14.49 19.14 5.34
C PRO A 372 13.95 19.64 6.69
N SER A 373 14.76 20.46 7.38
CA SER A 373 14.44 20.86 8.75
C SER A 373 13.39 21.98 8.77
N ASN A 374 12.11 21.61 8.77
CA ASN A 374 11.01 22.54 9.06
C ASN A 374 10.70 22.65 10.57
N ASN A 375 11.47 21.97 11.44
CA ASN A 375 11.25 21.77 12.88
C ASN A 375 10.01 20.92 13.23
N ALA A 376 9.48 20.13 12.29
CA ALA A 376 8.48 19.12 12.58
C ALA A 376 9.13 17.82 13.06
N GLU A 377 8.46 17.17 14.01
CA GLU A 377 8.80 15.83 14.48
C GLU A 377 8.49 14.82 13.37
N ALA A 378 9.33 13.79 13.21
CA ALA A 378 9.07 12.73 12.25
C ALA A 378 7.81 11.94 12.61
N ALA A 379 7.11 11.43 11.61
CA ALA A 379 5.90 10.64 11.77
C ALA A 379 6.26 9.30 12.46
N PRO A 380 5.71 9.01 13.65
CA PRO A 380 6.09 7.83 14.40
C PRO A 380 5.67 6.50 13.73
N GLU A 381 4.71 6.54 12.82
CA GLU A 381 4.29 5.42 11.98
C GLU A 381 5.34 5.03 10.93
N ALA A 382 6.21 5.97 10.52
CA ALA A 382 7.12 5.74 9.41
C ALA A 382 8.26 4.78 9.78
N TRP A 383 8.45 3.81 8.89
CA TRP A 383 9.56 2.86 8.91
C TRP A 383 10.70 3.31 8.01
N ALA A 384 10.39 3.84 6.84
CA ALA A 384 11.35 4.41 5.89
C ALA A 384 10.65 5.48 5.04
N TYR A 385 11.42 6.36 4.41
CA TYR A 385 10.93 7.48 3.60
C TYR A 385 11.77 7.64 2.33
N GLY A 386 11.44 8.58 1.45
CA GLY A 386 12.16 8.79 0.20
C GLY A 386 11.61 7.97 -0.96
N LEU A 387 10.37 7.49 -0.89
CA LEU A 387 9.72 6.72 -1.94
C LEU A 387 8.78 7.61 -2.76
N ARG A 388 8.53 7.24 -4.01
CA ARG A 388 7.64 7.96 -4.91
C ARG A 388 6.22 7.42 -4.90
N ASN A 389 6.05 6.14 -5.21
CA ASN A 389 4.78 5.43 -5.24
C ASN A 389 5.01 3.90 -5.06
N PRO A 390 5.22 3.42 -3.82
CA PRO A 390 5.49 2.01 -3.53
C PRO A 390 4.23 1.17 -3.78
N TRP A 391 4.06 0.73 -5.03
CA TRP A 391 2.82 0.15 -5.54
C TRP A 391 2.55 -1.24 -4.96
N ARG A 392 3.55 -2.14 -5.03
CA ARG A 392 3.51 -3.45 -4.36
C ARG A 392 4.80 -3.69 -3.60
N PHE A 393 4.66 -4.34 -2.46
CA PHE A 393 5.76 -4.86 -1.68
C PHE A 393 5.34 -6.20 -1.09
N SER A 394 6.31 -7.05 -0.78
CA SER A 394 6.06 -8.35 -0.16
C SER A 394 7.21 -8.74 0.75
N PHE A 395 6.89 -9.58 1.72
CA PHE A 395 7.89 -10.25 2.55
C PHE A 395 8.11 -11.65 2.02
N ASP A 396 9.36 -12.06 1.91
CA ASP A 396 9.70 -13.46 1.68
C ASP A 396 9.36 -14.29 2.92
N SER A 397 8.40 -15.22 2.79
CA SER A 397 7.94 -16.04 3.92
C SER A 397 9.03 -16.96 4.50
N ALA A 398 10.13 -17.21 3.79
CA ALA A 398 11.23 -18.03 4.27
C ALA A 398 12.31 -17.25 5.03
N THR A 399 12.59 -16.01 4.62
CA THR A 399 13.71 -15.20 5.15
C THR A 399 13.25 -14.00 5.96
N GLY A 400 12.03 -13.53 5.73
CA GLY A 400 11.49 -12.28 6.25
C GLY A 400 11.96 -11.04 5.47
N ASP A 401 12.72 -11.20 4.38
CA ASP A 401 13.23 -10.07 3.60
C ASP A 401 12.10 -9.28 2.94
N LEU A 402 12.22 -7.95 2.92
CA LEU A 402 11.25 -7.04 2.32
C LEU A 402 11.67 -6.66 0.89
N TRP A 403 10.76 -6.81 -0.06
CA TRP A 403 10.91 -6.35 -1.43
C TRP A 403 9.89 -5.26 -1.74
N ILE A 404 10.32 -4.14 -2.33
CA ILE A 404 9.47 -2.99 -2.65
C ILE A 404 9.67 -2.64 -4.12
N ALA A 405 8.58 -2.58 -4.88
CA ALA A 405 8.57 -2.01 -6.22
C ALA A 405 8.01 -0.58 -6.12
N ASP A 406 8.88 0.40 -6.43
CA ASP A 406 8.56 1.83 -6.34
C ASP A 406 8.49 2.43 -7.74
N VAL A 407 7.34 3.05 -8.07
CA VAL A 407 7.08 3.53 -9.44
C VAL A 407 7.75 4.87 -9.68
N GLY A 408 8.52 4.95 -10.77
CA GLY A 408 9.28 6.11 -11.23
C GLY A 408 8.46 7.27 -11.79
N GLN A 409 9.09 8.42 -11.99
CA GLN A 409 8.47 9.64 -12.53
C GLN A 409 8.28 9.61 -14.03
N GLY A 410 9.27 9.10 -14.76
CA GLY A 410 9.22 9.03 -16.21
C GLY A 410 10.48 8.53 -16.89
N GLU A 411 11.59 8.36 -16.17
CA GLU A 411 12.83 7.82 -16.73
C GLU A 411 13.19 6.44 -16.17
N TRP A 412 13.04 6.22 -14.86
CA TRP A 412 13.55 5.02 -14.17
C TRP A 412 12.54 4.40 -13.22
N GLU A 413 12.32 3.10 -13.34
CA GLU A 413 11.59 2.29 -12.38
C GLU A 413 12.55 1.56 -11.44
N GLU A 414 12.13 1.24 -10.22
CA GLU A 414 13.03 0.60 -9.24
C GLU A 414 12.40 -0.53 -8.40
N ILE A 415 13.25 -1.49 -8.03
CA ILE A 415 12.97 -2.56 -7.08
C ILE A 415 14.05 -2.56 -6.00
N ASN A 416 13.59 -2.49 -4.75
CA ASN A 416 14.41 -2.48 -3.55
C ASN A 416 14.30 -3.84 -2.83
N HIS A 417 15.41 -4.36 -2.32
CA HIS A 417 15.47 -5.58 -1.49
C HIS A 417 16.17 -5.27 -0.18
N LEU A 418 15.46 -5.45 0.93
CA LEU A 418 15.90 -5.11 2.27
C LEU A 418 15.95 -6.38 3.12
N PRO A 419 17.15 -6.93 3.39
CA PRO A 419 17.29 -8.12 4.19
C PRO A 419 16.75 -7.97 5.62
N ALA A 420 16.07 -8.99 6.13
CA ALA A 420 15.55 -8.99 7.50
C ALA A 420 16.67 -8.90 8.55
N ASN A 421 17.80 -9.54 8.27
CA ASN A 421 18.97 -9.53 9.13
C ASN A 421 19.72 -8.19 9.13
N ASP A 422 19.40 -7.29 8.20
CA ASP A 422 19.90 -5.92 8.11
C ASP A 422 18.82 -4.88 8.49
N GLY A 423 17.80 -5.33 9.22
CA GLY A 423 16.80 -4.44 9.80
C GLY A 423 15.82 -3.85 8.79
N LEU A 424 15.62 -4.47 7.62
CA LEU A 424 14.55 -4.13 6.67
C LEU A 424 14.54 -2.65 6.24
N GLY A 425 15.72 -2.02 6.12
CA GLY A 425 15.81 -0.60 5.77
C GLY A 425 15.22 0.34 6.83
N LYS A 426 15.29 -0.03 8.11
CA LYS A 426 14.81 0.79 9.22
C LYS A 426 15.42 2.21 9.19
N GLY A 427 14.55 3.20 8.98
CA GLY A 427 14.89 4.62 8.93
C GLY A 427 15.59 5.04 7.63
N ALA A 428 15.61 4.17 6.61
CA ALA A 428 16.28 4.45 5.35
C ALA A 428 15.58 5.57 4.57
N ASN A 429 16.39 6.26 3.75
CA ASN A 429 15.96 7.23 2.75
C ASN A 429 16.19 6.62 1.36
N PHE A 430 15.12 6.40 0.59
CA PHE A 430 15.21 5.88 -0.78
C PHE A 430 15.58 6.98 -1.81
N GLY A 431 15.49 8.25 -1.42
CA GLY A 431 16.08 9.37 -2.16
C GLY A 431 15.14 10.12 -3.09
N TRP A 432 13.90 9.68 -3.31
CA TRP A 432 12.91 10.44 -4.07
C TRP A 432 12.57 11.77 -3.35
N ASN A 433 12.55 12.93 -4.00
CA ASN A 433 12.67 13.19 -5.44
C ASN A 433 14.07 13.66 -5.91
N ARG A 434 15.14 13.43 -5.15
CA ARG A 434 16.50 13.74 -5.60
C ARG A 434 17.08 12.68 -6.51
N ARG A 435 16.57 11.46 -6.39
CA ARG A 435 16.88 10.35 -7.29
C ARG A 435 15.62 9.70 -7.81
N GLU A 436 15.75 9.12 -8.99
CA GLU A 436 14.78 8.24 -9.63
C GLU A 436 15.55 6.97 -10.01
N GLY A 437 15.31 5.84 -9.33
CA GLY A 437 16.27 4.73 -9.33
C GLY A 437 17.59 5.12 -8.66
N ALA A 438 18.71 4.60 -9.15
CA ALA A 438 20.05 5.00 -8.73
C ALA A 438 20.53 6.30 -9.39
N HIS A 439 19.68 6.99 -10.15
CA HIS A 439 20.05 8.13 -10.99
C HIS A 439 19.59 9.46 -10.37
N PRO A 440 20.33 10.57 -10.54
CA PRO A 440 19.83 11.89 -10.19
C PRO A 440 18.55 12.21 -10.96
N TYR A 441 17.50 12.66 -10.27
CA TYR A 441 16.28 13.12 -10.93
C TYR A 441 16.56 14.47 -11.61
N SER A 442 16.33 14.55 -12.92
CA SER A 442 16.80 15.67 -13.76
C SER A 442 16.21 17.03 -13.36
N ASP A 443 14.96 17.03 -12.88
CA ASP A 443 14.23 18.23 -12.47
C ASP A 443 14.27 18.45 -10.94
N GLY A 444 14.96 17.58 -10.20
CA GLY A 444 15.10 17.63 -8.75
C GLY A 444 16.34 18.38 -8.28
N PRO A 445 16.47 18.58 -6.95
CA PRO A 445 17.73 19.02 -6.35
C PRO A 445 18.86 18.01 -6.58
N ASP A 446 20.10 18.51 -6.66
CA ASP A 446 21.29 17.66 -6.83
C ASP A 446 21.46 16.73 -5.62
N PRO A 447 21.36 15.39 -5.78
CA PRO A 447 21.51 14.46 -4.66
C PRO A 447 22.88 14.58 -3.97
N ALA A 448 23.93 14.98 -4.69
CA ALA A 448 25.26 15.17 -4.12
C ALA A 448 25.36 16.40 -3.20
N ALA A 449 24.38 17.30 -3.26
CA ALA A 449 24.27 18.45 -2.37
C ALA A 449 23.43 18.16 -1.11
N GLU A 450 22.71 17.02 -1.07
CA GLU A 450 21.87 16.68 0.05
C GLU A 450 22.66 16.01 1.19
N PRO A 451 22.33 16.34 2.45
CA PRO A 451 22.89 15.65 3.60
C PRO A 451 22.19 14.30 3.85
N GLY A 452 22.97 13.29 4.21
CA GLY A 452 22.48 11.96 4.57
C GLY A 452 22.76 10.91 3.49
N ASP A 453 22.74 9.65 3.89
CA ASP A 453 22.91 8.53 2.97
C ASP A 453 21.54 8.14 2.40
N MET A 454 21.49 7.96 1.08
CA MET A 454 20.33 7.41 0.38
C MET A 454 20.68 5.98 -0.06
N ILE A 455 19.74 5.05 0.01
CA ILE A 455 19.98 3.63 -0.31
C ILE A 455 19.65 3.34 -1.78
N ASP A 456 20.54 2.63 -2.47
CA ASP A 456 20.32 2.29 -3.88
C ASP A 456 19.33 1.12 -4.02
N PRO A 457 18.48 1.11 -5.06
CA PRO A 457 17.71 -0.07 -5.39
C PRO A 457 18.65 -1.23 -5.79
N VAL A 458 18.18 -2.46 -5.63
CA VAL A 458 18.94 -3.63 -6.12
C VAL A 458 18.79 -3.80 -7.62
N PHE A 459 17.76 -3.19 -8.20
CA PHE A 459 17.47 -3.22 -9.63
C PHE A 459 16.69 -1.97 -10.02
N ASP A 460 17.13 -1.29 -11.08
CA ASP A 460 16.41 -0.21 -11.73
C ASP A 460 16.45 -0.39 -13.26
N TYR A 461 15.47 0.16 -13.97
CA TYR A 461 15.43 0.07 -15.43
C TYR A 461 14.76 1.28 -16.07
N ALA A 462 15.19 1.61 -17.28
CA ALA A 462 14.70 2.77 -18.00
C ALA A 462 13.32 2.53 -18.62
N HIS A 463 12.53 3.61 -18.78
CA HIS A 463 11.28 3.67 -19.57
C HIS A 463 11.56 3.49 -21.06
N SER A 464 11.90 2.26 -21.43
CA SER A 464 12.30 1.83 -22.77
C SER A 464 11.73 0.46 -23.07
N ASP A 465 11.79 0.03 -24.34
CA ASP A 465 11.32 -1.30 -24.77
C ASP A 465 9.86 -1.64 -24.39
N GLY A 466 9.01 -0.61 -24.22
CA GLY A 466 7.60 -0.76 -23.89
C GLY A 466 7.28 -0.73 -22.39
N ARG A 467 8.30 -0.55 -21.53
CA ARG A 467 8.16 -0.43 -20.09
C ARG A 467 7.75 0.98 -19.65
N CYS A 468 6.99 1.09 -18.58
CA CYS A 468 6.45 2.38 -18.12
C CYS A 468 6.12 2.47 -16.62
N SER A 469 6.02 1.35 -15.91
CA SER A 469 5.58 1.30 -14.52
C SER A 469 5.80 -0.08 -13.93
N VAL A 470 6.70 -0.19 -12.97
CA VAL A 470 6.94 -1.43 -12.26
C VAL A 470 5.72 -1.80 -11.44
N THR A 471 5.28 -3.06 -11.56
CA THR A 471 4.22 -3.59 -10.70
C THR A 471 4.78 -4.26 -9.45
N GLY A 472 5.99 -4.83 -9.53
CA GLY A 472 6.54 -5.69 -8.48
C GLY A 472 5.80 -7.03 -8.38
N GLY A 473 6.04 -7.76 -7.30
CA GLY A 473 5.37 -9.05 -7.06
C GLY A 473 5.80 -9.74 -5.76
N VAL A 474 6.06 -11.05 -5.85
CA VAL A 474 6.24 -11.96 -4.71
C VAL A 474 7.48 -12.82 -4.89
N VAL A 475 8.10 -13.22 -3.77
CA VAL A 475 9.15 -14.25 -3.79
C VAL A 475 8.51 -15.64 -3.92
N VAL A 476 8.96 -16.42 -4.90
CA VAL A 476 8.43 -17.77 -5.15
C VAL A 476 8.86 -18.70 -4.03
N ARG A 477 7.86 -19.34 -3.42
CA ARG A 477 8.00 -20.46 -2.48
C ARG A 477 7.08 -21.64 -2.87
N ASP A 478 6.59 -21.64 -4.12
CA ASP A 478 5.74 -22.68 -4.69
C ASP A 478 6.54 -23.93 -5.02
N SER A 479 6.29 -25.01 -4.29
CA SER A 479 6.84 -26.33 -4.60
C SER A 479 5.73 -27.39 -4.58
N PRO A 480 5.51 -28.12 -5.70
CA PRO A 480 6.39 -28.23 -6.87
C PRO A 480 6.07 -27.27 -8.02
N GLY A 481 5.08 -26.37 -7.90
CA GLY A 481 4.51 -25.64 -9.05
C GLY A 481 5.49 -24.74 -9.78
N LEU A 482 6.46 -24.13 -9.08
CA LEU A 482 7.53 -23.28 -9.65
C LEU A 482 8.89 -23.60 -8.98
N ALA A 483 9.19 -24.88 -8.79
CA ALA A 483 10.34 -25.32 -7.98
C ALA A 483 11.71 -24.80 -8.49
N ASP A 484 11.86 -24.56 -9.80
CA ASP A 484 13.11 -24.03 -10.36
C ASP A 484 13.31 -22.53 -10.10
N LEU A 485 12.30 -21.86 -9.53
CA LEU A 485 12.30 -20.45 -9.17
C LEU A 485 12.29 -20.22 -7.65
N ASP A 486 12.49 -21.23 -6.81
CA ASP A 486 12.50 -21.05 -5.34
C ASP A 486 13.46 -19.93 -4.90
N GLY A 487 12.92 -18.92 -4.22
CA GLY A 487 13.65 -17.74 -3.76
C GLY A 487 13.87 -16.64 -4.80
N VAL A 488 13.34 -16.78 -6.02
CA VAL A 488 13.31 -15.73 -7.04
C VAL A 488 12.17 -14.76 -6.75
N TYR A 489 12.42 -13.45 -6.84
CA TYR A 489 11.38 -12.42 -6.76
C TYR A 489 10.74 -12.22 -8.13
N LEU A 490 9.46 -12.58 -8.27
CA LEU A 490 8.70 -12.34 -9.49
C LEU A 490 8.28 -10.89 -9.59
N TRP A 491 8.39 -10.33 -10.79
CA TRP A 491 7.93 -8.98 -11.08
C TRP A 491 7.47 -8.87 -12.54
N ALA A 492 6.75 -7.80 -12.83
CA ALA A 492 6.37 -7.40 -14.18
C ALA A 492 6.28 -5.87 -14.26
N ASP A 493 6.37 -5.35 -15.47
CA ASP A 493 6.00 -3.97 -15.80
C ASP A 493 4.57 -3.95 -16.35
N LEU A 494 3.78 -2.96 -15.93
CA LEU A 494 2.37 -2.82 -16.30
C LEU A 494 2.18 -2.73 -17.83
N CYS A 495 3.06 -2.02 -18.53
CA CYS A 495 2.95 -1.78 -19.97
C CYS A 495 3.59 -2.89 -20.80
N GLU A 496 4.76 -3.41 -20.38
CA GLU A 496 5.46 -4.45 -21.13
C GLU A 496 4.72 -5.79 -21.05
N GLY A 497 4.27 -6.17 -19.85
CA GLY A 497 3.53 -7.41 -19.62
C GLY A 497 4.37 -8.69 -19.60
N VAL A 498 5.69 -8.63 -19.78
CA VAL A 498 6.56 -9.82 -19.67
C VAL A 498 6.72 -10.22 -18.19
N LEU A 499 6.67 -11.53 -17.91
CA LEU A 499 6.98 -12.08 -16.60
C LEU A 499 8.49 -12.21 -16.42
N HIS A 500 9.00 -11.54 -15.40
CA HIS A 500 10.41 -11.55 -15.05
C HIS A 500 10.64 -12.12 -13.65
N GLY A 501 11.89 -12.50 -13.37
CA GLY A 501 12.35 -12.93 -12.05
C GLY A 501 13.68 -12.29 -11.68
N LEU A 502 13.78 -11.69 -10.50
CA LEU A 502 15.06 -11.27 -9.93
C LEU A 502 15.61 -12.38 -9.06
N GLN A 503 16.68 -13.02 -9.54
CA GLN A 503 17.42 -14.04 -8.79
C GLN A 503 18.48 -13.35 -7.92
N PRO A 504 18.43 -13.48 -6.59
CA PRO A 504 19.50 -12.97 -5.73
C PRO A 504 20.85 -13.61 -6.07
N ALA A 505 21.91 -12.80 -6.10
CA ALA A 505 23.29 -13.22 -6.35
C ALA A 505 24.23 -12.72 -5.23
N ASP A 506 25.51 -13.12 -5.28
CA ASP A 506 26.52 -12.68 -4.29
C ASP A 506 26.65 -11.14 -4.20
N SER A 507 26.33 -10.43 -5.29
CA SER A 507 26.23 -8.98 -5.37
C SER A 507 25.07 -8.57 -6.28
N GLY A 508 23.97 -8.09 -5.69
CA GLY A 508 22.78 -7.63 -6.42
C GLY A 508 21.90 -8.79 -6.90
N VAL A 509 21.27 -8.59 -8.05
CA VAL A 509 20.32 -9.55 -8.64
C VAL A 509 20.65 -9.82 -10.11
N THR A 510 20.17 -10.95 -10.62
CA THR A 510 20.13 -11.24 -12.06
C THR A 510 18.68 -11.22 -12.51
N ASP A 511 18.39 -10.41 -13.54
CA ASP A 511 17.08 -10.38 -14.18
C ASP A 511 16.91 -11.56 -15.14
N LEU A 512 15.77 -12.23 -15.01
CA LEU A 512 15.39 -13.44 -15.73
C LEU A 512 14.12 -13.20 -16.54
N ASP A 513 14.18 -13.33 -17.86
CA ASP A 513 12.99 -13.46 -18.71
C ASP A 513 12.42 -14.87 -18.56
N LEU A 514 11.18 -14.98 -18.08
CA LEU A 514 10.50 -16.24 -17.80
C LEU A 514 9.65 -16.75 -18.98
N GLY A 515 9.65 -16.06 -20.11
CA GLY A 515 9.07 -16.51 -21.37
C GLY A 515 7.54 -16.47 -21.46
N ALA A 516 6.87 -15.86 -20.47
CA ALA A 516 5.43 -15.65 -20.46
C ALA A 516 5.09 -14.16 -20.49
N GLU A 517 3.96 -13.82 -21.13
CA GLU A 517 3.47 -12.46 -21.26
C GLU A 517 2.00 -12.39 -20.81
N VAL A 518 1.74 -11.52 -19.84
CA VAL A 518 0.42 -11.17 -19.32
C VAL A 518 0.36 -9.63 -19.25
N PRO A 519 -0.18 -8.95 -20.26
CA PRO A 519 -0.28 -7.50 -20.27
C PRO A 519 -1.11 -6.96 -19.10
N GLY A 520 -0.73 -5.78 -18.58
CA GLY A 520 -1.50 -5.08 -17.57
C GLY A 520 -1.58 -5.78 -16.23
N ILE A 521 -0.55 -6.55 -15.81
CA ILE A 521 -0.51 -7.11 -14.45
C ILE A 521 -0.54 -5.97 -13.44
N THR A 522 -1.42 -6.06 -12.43
CA THR A 522 -1.53 -5.06 -11.35
C THR A 522 -1.10 -5.60 -9.99
N SER A 523 -1.04 -6.93 -9.83
CA SER A 523 -0.64 -7.58 -8.59
C SER A 523 -0.34 -9.06 -8.82
N PHE A 524 0.62 -9.56 -8.04
CA PHE A 524 0.82 -10.98 -7.78
C PHE A 524 0.34 -11.31 -6.37
N GLY A 525 0.06 -12.59 -6.11
CA GLY A 525 -0.31 -13.09 -4.80
C GLY A 525 -0.07 -14.59 -4.68
N THR A 526 0.11 -15.07 -3.46
CA THR A 526 0.37 -16.48 -3.16
C THR A 526 -0.81 -17.09 -2.42
N ALA A 527 -1.25 -18.28 -2.82
CA ALA A 527 -2.18 -19.09 -2.05
C ALA A 527 -1.50 -19.69 -0.80
N ALA A 528 -2.29 -20.27 0.11
CA ALA A 528 -1.79 -20.81 1.37
C ALA A 528 -0.81 -22.00 1.22
N ASP A 529 -0.82 -22.68 0.07
CA ASP A 529 0.11 -23.75 -0.28
C ASP A 529 1.33 -23.28 -1.07
N GLY A 530 1.43 -21.97 -1.33
CA GLY A 530 2.53 -21.33 -2.05
C GLY A 530 2.26 -21.11 -3.53
N GLU A 531 1.19 -21.66 -4.12
CA GLU A 531 0.88 -21.44 -5.55
C GLU A 531 0.78 -19.94 -5.87
N VAL A 532 1.38 -19.54 -7.00
CA VAL A 532 1.46 -18.13 -7.40
C VAL A 532 0.39 -17.78 -8.42
N TYR A 533 -0.26 -16.64 -8.19
CA TYR A 533 -1.29 -16.07 -9.03
C TYR A 533 -0.95 -14.62 -9.40
N ALA A 534 -1.49 -14.17 -10.53
CA ALA A 534 -1.42 -12.78 -10.97
C ALA A 534 -2.81 -12.30 -11.45
N VAL A 535 -3.07 -11.00 -11.32
CA VAL A 535 -4.27 -10.37 -11.87
C VAL A 535 -3.89 -9.31 -12.91
N SER A 536 -4.66 -9.27 -14.01
CA SER A 536 -4.48 -8.29 -15.10
C SER A 536 -5.69 -7.38 -15.22
N VAL A 537 -5.44 -6.07 -15.28
CA VAL A 537 -6.46 -5.03 -15.49
C VAL A 537 -6.88 -4.91 -16.96
N ASP A 538 -5.95 -5.15 -17.89
CA ASP A 538 -6.24 -5.06 -19.33
C ASP A 538 -7.16 -6.19 -19.81
N GLN A 539 -7.02 -7.36 -19.18
CA GLN A 539 -7.78 -8.56 -19.54
C GLN A 539 -8.91 -8.86 -18.55
N ASN A 540 -8.97 -8.16 -17.41
CA ASN A 540 -9.89 -8.44 -16.31
C ASN A 540 -9.86 -9.91 -15.88
N GLN A 541 -8.64 -10.42 -15.66
CA GLN A 541 -8.38 -11.85 -15.61
C GLN A 541 -7.48 -12.24 -14.42
N LEU A 542 -7.82 -13.34 -13.77
CA LEU A 542 -6.94 -14.06 -12.83
C LEU A 542 -6.14 -15.12 -13.58
N TRP A 543 -4.84 -15.18 -13.32
CA TRP A 543 -3.88 -16.09 -13.93
C TRP A 543 -3.22 -16.96 -12.87
N ARG A 544 -3.14 -18.28 -13.09
CA ARG A 544 -2.30 -19.19 -12.33
C ARG A 544 -0.95 -19.34 -13.03
N LEU A 545 0.13 -19.24 -12.28
CA LEU A 545 1.49 -19.39 -12.80
C LEU A 545 2.04 -20.78 -12.44
N THR A 546 2.58 -21.49 -13.42
CA THR A 546 3.19 -22.81 -13.22
C THR A 546 4.46 -22.95 -14.05
N GLN A 547 5.37 -23.84 -13.66
CA GLN A 547 6.54 -24.19 -14.46
C GLN A 547 6.09 -24.75 -15.82
N SER A 548 6.75 -24.34 -16.90
CA SER A 548 6.57 -24.97 -18.21
C SER A 548 7.21 -26.38 -18.24
N ASP A 549 6.58 -27.29 -18.97
CA ASP A 549 7.05 -28.67 -19.19
C ASP A 549 8.37 -28.78 -19.98
#